data_AF-A0A378PX83-F1
#
_entry.id   AF-A0A378PX83-F1
#
_cell.length_a   1.000
_cell.length_b   1.000
_cell.length_c   1.000
_cell.angle_alpha   90.00
_cell.angle_beta   90.00
_cell.angle_gamma   90.00
#
_symmetry.space_group_name_H-M   'P 1'
#
loop_
_entity.id
_entity.type
_entity.pdbx_description
1 polymer ?
#
loop_
_entity_poly.entity_id
_entity_poly.type
_entity_poly.pdbx_seq_one_letter_code
_entity_poly.pdbx_strand_id
1 'polypeptide(L)'
;MLCLPIHYLNGWLFGVDTNRVKAEIKETLITYKRECYQALFDYWNNGVAVNPRATKDERKPLVQAVNMLVAETGAIYSNVWKMIHQRFDVGCIDELTGEQVHQAVEYVHKLMLQAGSKVNAPFVQNIIAGTAHQNRMAQDELGQMMAHFGKALDHIAELQNRLKRQEVLIDGAKRQLVA
;
A
#
# COMPACT_ATOMS: atom_id res chain seq x y z
N MET A 1 -16.79 -23.70 13.15
CA MET A 1 -15.54 -23.02 12.78
C MET A 1 -14.40 -24.02 12.91
N LEU A 2 -13.96 -24.62 11.82
CA LEU A 2 -12.75 -25.47 11.79
C LEU A 2 -11.62 -24.61 11.26
N CYS A 3 -10.77 -24.11 12.15
CA CYS A 3 -9.57 -23.37 11.77
C CYS A 3 -8.44 -24.38 11.55
N LEU A 4 -7.78 -24.33 10.38
CA LEU A 4 -6.60 -25.15 10.12
C LEU A 4 -5.45 -24.66 11.01
N PRO A 5 -4.76 -25.55 11.74
CA PRO A 5 -3.54 -25.17 12.46
C PRO A 5 -2.47 -24.60 11.52
N ILE A 6 -1.76 -23.56 11.96
CA ILE A 6 -0.85 -22.77 11.11
C ILE A 6 0.27 -23.61 10.47
N HIS A 7 0.75 -24.67 11.14
CA HIS A 7 1.81 -25.53 10.61
C HIS A 7 1.35 -26.40 9.42
N TYR A 8 0.04 -26.61 9.25
CA TYR A 8 -0.52 -27.30 8.09
C TYR A 8 -0.87 -26.36 6.94
N LEU A 9 -0.77 -25.04 7.12
CA LEU A 9 -1.13 -24.04 6.11
C LEU A 9 -0.38 -24.27 4.80
N ASN A 10 0.94 -24.53 4.87
CA ASN A 10 1.75 -24.74 3.67
C ASN A 10 1.32 -26.00 2.90
N GLY A 11 1.02 -27.09 3.60
CA GLY A 11 0.51 -28.32 2.97
C GLY A 11 -0.85 -28.11 2.29
N TRP A 12 -1.73 -27.31 2.89
CA TRP A 12 -3.01 -26.95 2.29
C TRP A 12 -2.85 -26.05 1.05
N LEU A 13 -2.04 -24.99 1.14
CA LEU A 13 -1.75 -24.07 0.02
C LEU A 13 -1.14 -24.82 -1.17
N PHE A 14 -0.27 -25.79 -0.90
CA PHE A 14 0.36 -26.61 -1.92
C PHE A 14 -0.64 -27.44 -2.74
N GLY A 15 -1.75 -27.84 -2.13
CA GLY A 15 -2.85 -28.56 -2.77
C GLY A 15 -3.74 -27.70 -3.67
N VAL A 16 -3.61 -26.37 -3.66
CA VAL A 16 -4.42 -25.46 -4.50
C VAL A 16 -4.02 -25.59 -5.97
N ASP A 17 -4.97 -25.83 -6.87
CA ASP A 17 -4.71 -25.96 -8.31
C ASP A 17 -4.46 -24.59 -8.97
N THR A 18 -3.35 -24.46 -9.70
CA THR A 18 -2.95 -23.25 -10.45
C THR A 18 -3.90 -22.89 -11.59
N ASN A 19 -4.73 -23.83 -12.06
CA ASN A 19 -5.75 -23.57 -13.07
C ASN A 19 -7.09 -23.13 -12.48
N ARG A 20 -7.24 -23.24 -11.15
CA ARG A 20 -8.46 -22.87 -10.42
C ARG A 20 -8.32 -21.54 -9.67
N VAL A 21 -7.29 -20.77 -9.99
CA VAL A 21 -7.06 -19.43 -9.44
C VAL A 21 -7.14 -18.38 -10.55
N LYS A 22 -7.40 -17.13 -10.15
CA LYS A 22 -7.39 -15.98 -11.08
C LYS A 22 -6.00 -15.78 -11.69
N ALA A 23 -5.96 -15.25 -12.92
CA ALA A 23 -4.71 -15.02 -13.65
C ALA A 23 -3.70 -14.15 -12.87
N GLU A 24 -4.20 -13.14 -12.13
CA GLU A 24 -3.41 -12.25 -11.27
C GLU A 24 -2.61 -12.94 -10.16
N ILE A 25 -3.09 -14.09 -9.64
CA ILE A 25 -2.43 -14.82 -8.53
C ILE A 25 -1.68 -16.05 -9.03
N LYS A 26 -1.94 -16.48 -10.27
CA LYS A 26 -1.42 -17.72 -10.83
C LYS A 26 0.11 -17.78 -10.78
N GLU A 27 0.79 -16.71 -11.18
CA GLU A 27 2.25 -16.66 -11.16
C GLU A 27 2.81 -16.71 -9.74
N THR A 28 2.23 -15.97 -8.81
CA THR A 28 2.60 -16.00 -7.39
C THR A 28 2.45 -17.40 -6.79
N LEU A 29 1.37 -18.11 -7.12
CA LEU A 29 1.15 -19.49 -6.65
C LEU A 29 2.16 -20.47 -7.27
N ILE A 30 2.51 -20.30 -8.54
CA ILE A 30 3.55 -21.10 -9.21
C ILE A 30 4.90 -20.89 -8.53
N THR A 31 5.28 -19.63 -8.28
CA THR A 31 6.52 -19.28 -7.58
C THR A 31 6.54 -19.87 -6.17
N TYR A 32 5.47 -19.70 -5.40
CA TYR A 32 5.34 -20.30 -4.07
C TYR A 32 5.54 -21.82 -4.09
N LYS A 33 4.86 -22.53 -5.00
CA LYS A 33 5.02 -23.99 -5.11
C LYS A 33 6.45 -24.39 -5.45
N ARG A 34 7.09 -23.68 -6.41
CA ARG A 34 8.49 -23.91 -6.80
C ARG A 34 9.42 -23.73 -5.61
N GLU A 35 9.26 -22.66 -4.84
CA GLU A 35 10.04 -22.42 -3.61
C GLU A 35 9.82 -23.52 -2.56
N CYS A 36 8.58 -24.01 -2.38
CA CYS A 36 8.32 -25.13 -1.49
C CYS A 36 9.03 -26.42 -1.93
N TYR A 37 8.99 -26.75 -3.23
CA TYR A 37 9.72 -27.91 -3.76
C TYR A 37 11.22 -27.77 -3.50
N GLN A 38 11.80 -26.59 -3.76
CA GLN A 38 13.21 -26.33 -3.54
C GLN A 38 13.57 -26.45 -2.05
N ALA A 39 12.80 -25.84 -1.17
CA ALA A 39 13.04 -25.91 0.27
C ALA A 39 12.94 -27.36 0.80
N LEU A 40 11.98 -28.15 0.32
CA LEU A 40 11.89 -29.58 0.68
C LEU A 40 13.10 -30.35 0.15
N PHE A 41 13.49 -30.13 -1.11
CA PHE A 41 14.66 -30.76 -1.70
C PHE A 41 15.93 -30.42 -0.90
N ASP A 42 16.17 -29.15 -0.60
CA ASP A 42 17.34 -28.70 0.15
C ASP A 42 17.37 -29.28 1.57
N TYR A 43 16.22 -29.31 2.25
CA TYR A 43 16.13 -29.92 3.57
C TYR A 43 16.49 -31.41 3.56
N TRP A 44 15.93 -32.18 2.63
CA TRP A 44 16.15 -33.63 2.59
C TRP A 44 17.48 -34.07 1.99
N ASN A 45 18.07 -33.28 1.08
CA ASN A 45 19.33 -33.62 0.41
C ASN A 45 20.55 -32.93 1.03
N ASN A 46 20.39 -31.69 1.51
CA ASN A 46 21.47 -30.88 2.08
C ASN A 46 21.37 -30.74 3.62
N GLY A 47 20.30 -31.25 4.23
CA GLY A 47 20.06 -31.20 5.69
C GLY A 47 19.55 -29.86 6.21
N VAL A 48 19.46 -28.84 5.36
CA VAL A 48 19.00 -27.50 5.73
C VAL A 48 18.35 -26.81 4.53
N ALA A 49 17.29 -26.04 4.80
CA ALA A 49 16.67 -25.14 3.84
C ALA A 49 16.74 -23.71 4.39
N VAL A 50 17.28 -22.79 3.59
CA VAL A 50 17.50 -21.40 3.99
C VAL A 50 16.64 -20.49 3.12
N ASN A 51 15.81 -19.65 3.75
CA ASN A 51 15.15 -18.56 3.03
C ASN A 51 16.13 -17.37 2.96
N PRO A 52 16.58 -16.95 1.77
CA PRO A 52 17.56 -15.88 1.62
C PRO A 52 16.98 -14.49 1.91
N ARG A 53 15.63 -14.36 1.95
CA ARG A 53 14.94 -13.10 2.24
C ARG A 53 15.19 -12.68 3.68
N ALA A 54 15.45 -11.40 3.87
CA ALA A 54 15.62 -10.80 5.18
C ALA A 54 14.34 -10.97 6.02
N THR A 55 14.54 -11.09 7.32
CA THR A 55 13.48 -11.04 8.31
C THR A 55 12.99 -9.60 8.50
N LYS A 56 11.84 -9.44 9.15
CA LYS A 56 11.33 -8.11 9.51
C LYS A 56 12.29 -7.35 10.42
N ASP A 57 13.00 -8.06 11.31
CA ASP A 57 13.96 -7.46 12.22
C ASP A 57 15.21 -6.98 11.50
N GLU A 58 15.74 -7.77 10.55
CA GLU A 58 16.88 -7.38 9.72
C GLU A 58 16.57 -6.16 8.85
N ARG A 59 15.30 -5.92 8.49
CA ARG A 59 14.88 -4.72 7.73
C ARG A 59 14.76 -3.44 8.56
N LYS A 60 14.76 -3.51 9.90
CA LYS A 60 14.60 -2.32 10.76
C LYS A 60 15.61 -1.20 10.48
N PRO A 61 16.91 -1.47 10.27
CA PRO A 61 17.88 -0.42 9.96
C PRO A 61 17.54 0.34 8.67
N LEU A 62 16.99 -0.33 7.65
CA LEU A 62 16.55 0.32 6.42
C LEU A 62 15.39 1.28 6.68
N VAL A 63 14.40 0.86 7.47
CA VAL A 63 13.28 1.73 7.86
C VAL A 63 13.79 2.95 8.63
N GLN A 64 14.75 2.77 9.53
CA GLN A 64 15.38 3.88 10.27
C GLN A 64 16.11 4.85 9.33
N ALA A 65 16.88 4.34 8.37
CA ALA A 65 17.57 5.15 7.37
C ALA A 65 16.59 5.97 6.51
N VAL A 66 15.48 5.35 6.09
CA VAL A 66 14.42 6.05 5.33
C VAL A 66 13.79 7.17 6.15
N ASN A 67 13.48 6.91 7.43
CA ASN A 67 12.94 7.94 8.32
C ASN A 67 13.92 9.11 8.50
N MET A 68 15.21 8.83 8.68
CA MET A 68 16.25 9.85 8.78
C MET A 68 16.37 10.67 7.49
N LEU A 69 16.36 10.02 6.32
CA LEU A 69 16.38 10.72 5.04
C LEU A 69 15.16 11.64 4.89
N VAL A 70 13.97 11.17 5.22
CA VAL A 70 12.73 11.96 5.13
C VAL A 70 12.78 13.17 6.06
N ALA A 71 13.28 12.99 7.28
CA ALA A 71 13.43 14.07 8.25
C ALA A 71 14.42 15.15 7.79
N GLU A 72 15.59 14.76 7.27
CA GLU A 72 16.63 15.71 6.87
C GLU A 72 16.39 16.37 5.51
N THR A 73 15.77 15.65 4.57
CA THR A 73 15.60 16.13 3.18
C THR A 73 14.20 16.67 2.88
N GLY A 74 13.22 16.38 3.74
CA GLY A 74 11.80 16.66 3.47
C GLY A 74 11.21 15.82 2.32
N ALA A 75 11.91 14.78 1.85
CA ALA A 75 11.42 13.91 0.78
C ALA A 75 10.13 13.19 1.19
N ILE A 76 9.23 12.95 0.24
CA ILE A 76 8.01 12.18 0.51
C ILE A 76 8.36 10.73 0.80
N TYR A 77 7.95 10.25 1.98
CA TYR A 77 8.15 8.88 2.46
C TYR A 77 7.82 7.80 1.40
N SER A 78 6.68 7.90 0.72
CA SER A 78 6.28 6.94 -0.31
C SER A 78 7.18 6.94 -1.55
N ASN A 79 7.76 8.09 -1.91
CA ASN A 79 8.68 8.18 -3.03
C ASN A 79 10.03 7.55 -2.71
N VAL A 80 10.50 7.66 -1.46
CA VAL A 80 11.73 6.98 -1.02
C VAL A 80 11.59 5.46 -1.16
N TRP A 81 10.47 4.88 -0.74
CA TRP A 81 10.21 3.44 -0.94
C TRP A 81 10.12 3.06 -2.42
N LYS A 82 9.47 3.87 -3.27
CA LYS A 82 9.46 3.63 -4.72
C LYS A 82 10.87 3.62 -5.32
N MET A 83 11.74 4.53 -4.89
CA MET A 83 13.14 4.57 -5.33
C MET A 83 13.90 3.33 -4.88
N ILE A 84 13.66 2.83 -3.67
CA ILE A 84 14.27 1.59 -3.17
C ILE A 84 13.76 0.39 -3.99
N HIS A 85 12.45 0.26 -4.18
CA HIS A 85 11.86 -0.80 -5.00
C HIS A 85 12.44 -0.80 -6.42
N GLN A 86 12.51 0.36 -7.06
CA GLN A 86 13.09 0.50 -8.40
C GLN A 86 14.59 0.17 -8.42
N ARG A 87 15.36 0.58 -7.39
CA ARG A 87 16.81 0.36 -7.34
C ARG A 87 17.18 -1.11 -7.19
N PHE A 88 16.38 -1.87 -6.43
CA PHE A 88 16.64 -3.28 -6.15
C PHE A 88 15.80 -4.24 -6.99
N ASP A 89 14.95 -3.70 -7.88
CA ASP A 89 14.05 -4.45 -8.75
C ASP A 89 13.15 -5.42 -7.98
N VAL A 90 12.50 -4.90 -6.93
CA VAL A 90 11.60 -5.68 -6.06
C VAL A 90 10.20 -5.08 -6.03
N GLY A 91 9.19 -5.94 -5.97
CA GLY A 91 7.79 -5.50 -5.80
C GLY A 91 7.50 -5.04 -4.37
N CYS A 92 8.17 -5.67 -3.40
CA CYS A 92 8.05 -5.39 -1.98
C CYS A 92 9.40 -5.54 -1.27
N ILE A 93 9.63 -4.76 -0.20
CA ILE A 93 10.83 -4.88 0.65
C ILE A 93 10.99 -6.26 1.29
N ASP A 94 9.91 -7.03 1.39
CA ASP A 94 9.93 -8.38 1.96
C ASP A 94 10.71 -9.39 1.09
N GLU A 95 11.00 -9.04 -0.16
CA GLU A 95 11.77 -9.82 -1.12
C GLU A 95 13.29 -9.56 -1.01
N LEU A 96 13.71 -8.50 -0.31
CA LEU A 96 15.13 -8.17 -0.17
C LEU A 96 15.86 -9.26 0.62
N THR A 97 17.02 -9.67 0.13
CA THR A 97 17.96 -10.50 0.89
C THR A 97 18.63 -9.70 2.01
N GLY A 98 19.21 -10.41 2.99
CA GLY A 98 19.98 -9.76 4.06
C GLY A 98 21.06 -8.83 3.51
N GLU A 99 21.79 -9.24 2.49
CA GLU A 99 22.83 -8.41 1.85
C GLU A 99 22.22 -7.16 1.18
N GLN A 100 21.13 -7.34 0.42
CA GLN A 100 20.44 -6.23 -0.24
C GLN A 100 19.88 -5.21 0.76
N VAL A 101 19.50 -5.62 1.97
CA VAL A 101 19.12 -4.67 3.03
C VAL A 101 20.28 -3.75 3.41
N HIS A 102 21.49 -4.29 3.58
CA HIS A 102 22.68 -3.48 3.87
C HIS A 102 23.01 -2.54 2.72
N GLN A 103 22.94 -3.03 1.48
CA GLN A 103 23.13 -2.21 0.27
C GLN A 103 22.06 -1.12 0.16
N ALA A 104 20.81 -1.40 0.56
CA ALA A 104 19.71 -0.44 0.55
C ALA A 104 19.90 0.65 1.61
N VAL A 105 20.39 0.30 2.80
CA VAL A 105 20.75 1.26 3.85
C VAL A 105 21.86 2.19 3.33
N GLU A 106 22.91 1.63 2.74
CA GLU A 106 24.00 2.41 2.15
C GLU A 106 23.49 3.34 1.05
N TYR A 107 22.59 2.85 0.18
CA TYR A 107 21.97 3.64 -0.87
C TYR A 107 21.18 4.84 -0.30
N VAL A 108 20.35 4.61 0.72
CA VAL A 108 19.58 5.67 1.39
C VAL A 108 20.51 6.70 2.04
N HIS A 109 21.57 6.27 2.73
CA HIS A 109 22.55 7.19 3.30
C HIS A 109 23.29 8.00 2.22
N LYS A 110 23.62 7.41 1.07
CA LYS A 110 24.20 8.14 -0.07
C LYS A 110 23.24 9.20 -0.60
N LEU A 111 21.95 8.90 -0.75
CA LEU A 111 20.94 9.87 -1.17
C LEU A 111 20.84 11.04 -0.17
N MET A 112 20.88 10.75 1.12
CA MET A 112 20.86 11.74 2.19
C MET A 112 22.08 12.66 2.12
N LEU A 113 23.28 12.11 1.94
CA LEU A 113 24.52 12.89 1.78
C LEU A 113 24.53 13.72 0.49
N GLN A 114 23.98 13.20 -0.61
CA GLN A 114 23.83 13.93 -1.87
C GLN A 114 22.81 15.07 -1.78
N ALA A 115 21.78 14.92 -0.95
CA ALA A 115 20.83 15.98 -0.66
C ALA A 115 21.46 17.10 0.20
N GLY A 116 22.33 16.75 1.16
CA GLY A 116 23.02 17.72 2.03
C GLY A 116 24.27 18.37 1.40
N SER A 117 25.01 17.66 0.55
CA SER A 117 26.22 18.16 -0.11
C SER A 117 25.88 18.85 -1.43
N LYS A 118 25.45 20.11 -1.36
CA LYS A 118 25.11 20.98 -2.50
C LYS A 118 24.07 20.38 -3.45
N VAL A 119 22.81 20.78 -3.21
CA VAL A 119 21.71 20.90 -4.17
C VAL A 119 22.14 20.59 -5.61
N ASN A 120 21.99 19.33 -6.02
CA ASN A 120 21.87 19.02 -7.43
C ASN A 120 20.48 19.52 -7.84
N ALA A 121 20.39 20.83 -8.09
CA ALA A 121 19.13 21.54 -8.31
C ALA A 121 18.23 20.78 -9.29
N PRO A 122 18.70 20.23 -10.42
CA PRO A 122 17.86 19.47 -11.34
C PRO A 122 17.19 18.21 -10.75
N PHE A 123 17.88 17.43 -9.91
CA PHE A 123 17.30 16.21 -9.31
C PHE A 123 16.27 16.56 -8.24
N VAL A 124 16.62 17.52 -7.39
CA VAL A 124 15.71 18.05 -6.36
C VAL A 124 14.53 18.77 -7.02
N GLN A 125 14.74 19.53 -8.11
CA GLN A 125 13.66 20.16 -8.89
C GLN A 125 12.75 19.11 -9.53
N ASN A 126 13.29 18.02 -10.08
CA ASN A 126 12.49 16.96 -10.68
C ASN A 126 11.66 16.21 -9.63
N ILE A 127 12.21 15.96 -8.44
CA ILE A 127 11.47 15.38 -7.31
C ILE A 127 10.43 16.37 -6.79
N ILE A 128 10.77 17.64 -6.60
CA ILE A 128 9.84 18.69 -6.17
C ILE A 128 8.74 18.91 -7.23
N ALA A 129 9.07 18.90 -8.52
CA ALA A 129 8.10 19.06 -9.61
C ALA A 129 7.15 17.87 -9.69
N GLY A 130 7.66 16.64 -9.59
CA GLY A 130 6.84 15.43 -9.51
C GLY A 130 5.95 15.41 -8.26
N THR A 131 6.49 15.85 -7.13
CA THR A 131 5.77 16.01 -5.85
C THR A 131 4.67 17.06 -5.94
N ALA A 132 4.98 18.24 -6.49
CA ALA A 132 4.02 19.32 -6.67
C ALA A 132 2.90 18.96 -7.68
N HIS A 133 3.19 18.09 -8.64
CA HIS A 133 2.19 17.52 -9.54
C HIS A 133 1.28 16.53 -8.81
N GLN A 134 1.83 15.58 -8.05
CA GLN A 134 1.02 14.62 -7.27
C GLN A 134 0.18 15.31 -6.19
N ASN A 135 0.72 16.32 -5.51
CA ASN A 135 -0.04 17.09 -4.52
C ASN A 135 -1.17 17.89 -5.16
N ARG A 136 -0.95 18.47 -6.36
CA ARG A 136 -2.03 19.13 -7.10
C ARG A 136 -3.13 18.16 -7.50
N MET A 137 -2.78 16.99 -8.04
CA MET A 137 -3.77 15.95 -8.40
C MET A 137 -4.57 15.49 -7.18
N ALA A 138 -3.91 15.25 -6.03
CA ALA A 138 -4.60 14.87 -4.79
C ALA A 138 -5.50 16.00 -4.25
N GLN A 139 -5.07 17.26 -4.36
CA GLN A 139 -5.89 18.42 -3.99
C GLN A 139 -7.09 18.59 -4.91
N ASP A 140 -6.93 18.34 -6.21
CA ASP A 140 -8.01 18.39 -7.20
C ASP A 140 -9.04 17.27 -6.97
N GLU A 141 -8.58 16.04 -6.67
CA GLU A 141 -9.45 14.93 -6.29
C GLU A 141 -10.24 15.25 -5.01
N LEU A 142 -9.58 15.79 -3.98
CA LEU A 142 -10.23 16.23 -2.76
C LEU A 142 -11.27 17.33 -3.05
N GLY A 143 -10.93 18.31 -3.89
CA GLY A 143 -11.84 19.38 -4.31
C GLY A 143 -13.07 18.84 -5.03
N GLN A 144 -12.90 17.89 -5.94
CA GLN A 144 -14.00 17.22 -6.63
C GLN A 144 -14.89 16.43 -5.65
N MET A 145 -14.29 15.73 -4.69
CA MET A 145 -15.02 15.00 -3.67
C MET A 145 -15.82 15.96 -2.76
N MET A 146 -15.24 17.08 -2.36
CA MET A 146 -15.92 18.10 -1.56
C MET A 146 -17.08 18.75 -2.33
N ALA A 147 -16.94 18.99 -3.64
CA ALA A 147 -18.02 19.48 -4.49
C ALA A 147 -19.18 18.47 -4.60
N HIS A 148 -18.86 17.17 -4.68
CA HIS A 148 -19.86 16.11 -4.67
C HIS A 148 -20.59 16.04 -3.32
N PHE A 149 -19.85 16.15 -2.20
CA PHE A 149 -20.45 16.22 -0.86
C PHE A 149 -21.35 17.43 -0.70
N GLY A 150 -20.97 18.61 -1.22
CA GLY A 150 -21.82 19.80 -1.24
C GLY A 150 -23.17 19.53 -1.91
N LYS A 151 -23.17 18.94 -3.12
CA LYS A 151 -24.40 18.55 -3.82
C LYS A 151 -25.24 17.55 -3.04
N ALA A 152 -24.60 16.60 -2.35
CA ALA A 152 -25.31 15.64 -1.51
C ALA A 152 -25.98 16.30 -0.30
N LEU A 153 -25.30 17.27 0.34
CA LEU A 153 -25.86 18.05 1.45
C LEU A 153 -27.05 18.92 1.00
N ASP A 154 -26.94 19.57 -0.16
CA ASP A 154 -28.04 20.34 -0.75
C ASP A 154 -29.26 19.45 -1.01
N HIS A 155 -29.02 18.25 -1.54
CA HIS A 155 -30.08 17.26 -1.79
C HIS A 155 -30.75 16.80 -0.48
N ILE A 156 -29.98 16.58 0.58
CA ILE A 156 -30.53 16.23 1.91
C ILE A 156 -31.38 17.36 2.46
N ALA A 157 -30.92 18.62 2.36
CA ALA A 157 -31.69 19.78 2.79
C ALA A 157 -33.02 19.89 2.02
N GLU A 158 -33.00 19.62 0.71
CA GLU A 158 -34.21 19.57 -0.11
C GLU A 158 -35.17 18.45 0.30
N LEU A 159 -34.64 17.25 0.58
CA LEU A 159 -35.44 16.13 1.10
C LEU A 159 -36.09 16.47 2.45
N GLN A 160 -35.35 17.10 3.37
CA GLN A 160 -35.92 17.55 4.64
C GLN A 160 -37.05 18.56 4.45
N ASN A 161 -36.89 19.50 3.52
CA ASN A 161 -37.95 20.46 3.19
C ASN A 161 -39.18 19.78 2.57
N ARG A 162 -38.98 18.77 1.72
CA ARG A 162 -40.08 17.97 1.14
C ARG A 162 -40.83 17.20 2.22
N LEU A 163 -40.12 16.54 3.13
CA LEU A 163 -40.72 15.80 4.25
C LEU A 163 -41.56 16.71 5.14
N LYS A 164 -41.03 17.87 5.54
CA LYS A 164 -41.78 18.87 6.33
C LYS A 164 -43.07 19.31 5.61
N ARG A 165 -43.02 19.53 4.29
CA ARG A 165 -44.23 19.88 3.52
C ARG A 165 -45.25 18.74 3.50
N GLN A 166 -44.79 17.50 3.37
CA GLN A 166 -45.68 16.33 3.40
C GLN A 166 -46.35 16.15 4.76
N GLU A 167 -45.63 16.35 5.87
CA GLU A 167 -46.22 16.31 7.22
C GLU A 167 -47.35 17.33 7.38
N VAL A 168 -47.14 18.58 6.95
CA VAL A 168 -48.17 19.64 7.01
C VAL A 168 -49.41 19.26 6.19
N LEU A 169 -49.24 18.69 5.00
CA LEU A 169 -50.35 18.25 4.16
C LEU A 169 -51.12 17.08 4.79
N ILE A 170 -50.42 16.11 5.35
CA ILE A 170 -51.01 14.97 6.06
C ILE A 170 -51.81 15.45 7.27
N ASP A 171 -51.28 16.36 8.06
CA ASP A 171 -51.97 16.92 9.22
C ASP A 171 -53.18 17.79 8.83
N GLY A 172 -53.13 18.46 7.68
CA GLY A 172 -54.28 19.14 7.09
C GLY A 172 -55.39 18.16 6.68
N ALA A 173 -55.03 17.10 5.94
CA ALA A 173 -55.98 16.08 5.50
C ALA A 173 -56.62 15.32 6.67
N LYS A 174 -55.83 14.97 7.71
CA LYS A 174 -56.36 14.38 8.95
C LYS A 174 -57.39 15.28 9.62
N ARG A 175 -57.15 16.59 9.68
CA ARG A 175 -58.11 17.55 10.27
C ARG A 175 -59.43 17.63 9.49
N GLN A 176 -59.40 17.48 8.16
CA GLN A 176 -60.61 17.46 7.34
C GLN A 176 -61.41 16.16 7.45
N LEU A 177 -60.76 15.04 7.79
CA LEU A 177 -61.40 13.73 7.97
C LEU A 177 -62.09 13.55 9.33
N VAL A 178 -61.75 14.38 10.33
CA VAL A 178 -62.32 14.33 11.69
C VAL A 178 -63.43 15.38 11.90
N ALA A 179 -63.66 16.27 10.92
CA ALA A 179 -64.75 17.24 10.89
C ALA A 179 -65.97 16.67 10.15
#